data_AF-A0A423SMD3-F1
#
_entry.id   AF-A0A423SMD3-F1
#
_cell.length_a   1.000
_cell.length_b   1.000
_cell.length_c   1.000
_cell.angle_alpha   90.00
_cell.angle_beta   90.00
_cell.angle_gamma   90.00
#
_symmetry.space_group_name_H-M   'P 1'
#
loop_
_entity.id
_entity.type
_entity.pdbx_description
1 polymer ?
#
loop_
_entity_poly.entity_id
_entity_poly.type
_entity_poly.pdbx_seq_one_letter_code
_entity_poly.pdbx_strand_id
1 'polypeptide(L)'
;MMASGTKPFTVAENSMELTVDDVPMKTTRIISVISGKYFLVGGGVYGSEGFLGCMRRISVLGFMQKPKEEEISDRKGIVLAACQIMDRCNPNPCENHGRCKQNSKEFFCECSGTGYSGAVCHTSLNPISCAAYGMQNPGSKRAEVFIDVDGSGPLVPFPVTCEFYNDGKVYSYLGHKHEMTTTVDGFERRGSYVQNIIYDTEMEQIEIFVNRSTKCRQRIHFECLKAKLFNSPSPEDQDFQPYTWWVSRNNQPMDYWGGSLPGSRKCECGLMGTCVTGKWCNCDAGLESWLFDSGELTVKEHLPVRQLRDNIFDNVVTFRKADATINLPRFDMGHSGDIYFEFKTTIRDGCLIHARGTTDYIKVSIVGGMQLQFQYQAGAGPMSVSVETAYVLNDDKWHSVLVERNRKEARMIVDGGGKAVLKEPSGPVRAIHLESDFVVGATLDYRDGFVGCIRALVLNGELQDLRGRAERGMYGVHAGCVGKCQSNPCLNNGTCHEGYSSYHCDCRWTAFKGPICADVYVCSLRLKPARPLRQFSLDEELPGCPLRPGPQDLPRATSPPVREDSSSASPSLPSLEFSSGLNPRDKERCHAAGLYEAGR
;
A
#
# COMPACT_ATOMS: atom_id res chain seq x y z
N MET A 1 18.26 8.80 56.61
CA MET A 1 18.32 7.33 56.38
C MET A 1 19.62 7.01 55.68
N MET A 2 20.41 6.08 56.20
CA MET A 2 21.67 5.66 55.56
C MET A 2 21.36 4.67 54.45
N ALA A 3 21.70 5.00 53.20
CA ALA A 3 21.66 4.03 52.11
C ALA A 3 22.86 3.08 52.26
N SER A 4 22.60 1.77 52.29
CA SER A 4 23.63 0.73 52.29
C SER A 4 24.34 0.68 50.94
N GLY A 5 25.32 1.57 50.73
CA GLY A 5 26.17 1.52 49.53
C GLY A 5 27.11 0.33 49.58
N THR A 6 26.99 -0.58 48.62
CA THR A 6 28.01 -1.58 48.29
C THR A 6 29.34 -0.85 48.06
N LYS A 7 30.36 -1.17 48.86
CA LYS A 7 31.68 -0.55 48.70
C LYS A 7 32.39 -1.24 47.53
N PRO A 8 32.73 -0.52 46.45
CA PRO A 8 33.31 -1.14 45.25
C PRO A 8 34.70 -1.74 45.51
N PHE A 9 35.40 -1.26 46.53
CA PHE A 9 36.67 -1.83 46.97
C PHE A 9 36.88 -1.59 48.47
N THR A 10 37.21 -2.64 49.21
CA THR A 10 37.59 -2.58 50.63
C THR A 10 38.82 -3.42 50.91
N VAL A 11 39.71 -2.89 51.75
CA VAL A 11 40.94 -3.54 52.19
C VAL A 11 41.06 -3.39 53.71
N ALA A 12 41.44 -4.48 54.37
CA ALA A 12 41.81 -4.56 55.77
C ALA A 12 42.95 -5.58 55.91
N GLU A 13 43.49 -5.74 57.12
CA GLU A 13 44.49 -6.77 57.38
C GLU A 13 43.93 -8.16 57.07
N ASN A 14 44.64 -8.93 56.23
CA ASN A 14 44.23 -10.25 55.74
C ASN A 14 42.88 -10.29 54.98
N SER A 15 42.39 -9.15 54.48
CA SER A 15 41.12 -9.08 53.75
C SER A 15 41.15 -8.02 52.64
N MET A 16 40.79 -8.42 51.43
CA MET A 16 40.58 -7.52 50.29
C MET A 16 39.38 -8.03 49.50
N GLU A 17 38.43 -7.14 49.27
CA GLU A 17 37.15 -7.41 48.62
C GLU A 17 36.96 -6.34 47.54
N LEU A 18 36.95 -6.80 46.28
CA LEU A 18 36.67 -5.99 45.09
C LEU A 18 35.27 -6.34 44.61
N THR A 19 34.37 -5.37 44.55
CA THR A 19 33.00 -5.59 44.07
C THR A 19 32.88 -5.09 42.64
N VAL A 20 32.58 -5.98 41.71
CA VAL A 20 32.33 -5.68 40.29
C VAL A 20 30.88 -6.04 39.98
N ASP A 21 30.09 -5.08 39.49
CA ASP A 21 28.66 -5.26 39.20
C ASP A 21 27.87 -5.91 40.36
N ASP A 22 28.09 -5.40 41.57
CA ASP A 22 27.56 -5.90 42.86
C ASP A 22 27.94 -7.35 43.22
N VAL A 23 28.88 -7.98 42.49
CA VAL A 23 29.47 -9.29 42.83
C VAL A 23 30.77 -9.10 43.62
N PRO A 24 30.83 -9.50 44.91
CA PRO A 24 32.04 -9.35 45.73
C PRO A 24 33.07 -10.45 45.47
N MET A 25 34.26 -10.04 45.03
CA MET A 25 35.43 -10.90 44.84
C MET A 25 36.38 -10.76 46.03
N LYS A 26 36.40 -11.75 46.92
CA LYS A 26 37.27 -11.79 48.11
C LYS A 26 38.58 -12.52 47.83
N THR A 27 39.70 -11.93 48.24
CA THR A 27 41.00 -12.63 48.22
C THR A 27 41.06 -13.72 49.29
N THR A 28 41.81 -14.79 49.01
CA THR A 28 42.16 -15.83 49.98
C THR A 28 43.59 -15.72 50.50
N ARG A 29 44.35 -14.72 50.04
CA ARG A 29 45.75 -14.52 50.45
C ARG A 29 45.85 -13.73 51.75
N ILE A 30 46.75 -14.16 52.62
CA ILE A 30 47.26 -13.37 53.75
C ILE A 30 48.04 -12.19 53.16
N ILE A 31 47.58 -10.96 53.42
CA ILE A 31 48.15 -9.72 52.89
C ILE A 31 48.12 -8.62 53.95
N SER A 32 49.23 -7.91 54.09
CA SER A 32 49.30 -6.61 54.73
C SER A 32 49.35 -5.54 53.64
N VAL A 33 48.54 -4.50 53.77
CA VAL A 33 48.46 -3.41 52.78
C VAL A 33 48.73 -2.09 53.48
N ILE A 34 49.79 -1.41 53.06
CA ILE A 34 50.15 -0.06 53.52
C ILE A 34 49.89 0.88 52.35
N SER A 35 49.03 1.88 52.53
CA SER A 35 48.76 2.89 51.52
C SER A 35 50.01 3.75 51.26
N GLY A 36 50.48 3.77 50.02
CA GLY A 36 51.54 4.69 49.59
C GLY A 36 51.09 6.16 49.58
N LYS A 37 52.01 7.07 49.25
CA LYS A 37 51.74 8.53 49.24
C LYS A 37 50.72 8.96 48.18
N TYR A 38 50.48 8.15 47.15
CA TYR A 38 49.61 8.46 46.02
C TYR A 38 48.77 7.24 45.64
N PHE A 39 47.55 7.48 45.16
CA PHE A 39 46.71 6.47 44.50
C PHE A 39 46.82 6.66 42.98
N LEU A 40 47.23 5.63 42.25
CA LEU A 40 47.21 5.63 40.79
C LEU A 40 45.82 5.20 40.30
N VAL A 41 45.29 5.90 39.30
CA VAL A 41 43.97 5.63 38.71
C VAL A 41 44.14 5.46 37.22
N GLY A 42 43.64 4.35 36.67
CA GLY A 42 43.75 4.02 35.25
C GLY A 42 45.14 3.53 34.79
N GLY A 43 46.10 3.38 35.71
CA GLY A 43 47.43 2.81 35.45
C GLY A 43 48.02 2.19 36.71
N GLY A 44 49.19 1.56 36.59
CA GLY A 44 49.84 0.84 37.68
C GLY A 44 51.35 1.02 37.71
N VAL A 45 51.98 0.50 38.76
CA VAL A 45 53.44 0.47 38.94
C VAL A 45 54.01 -0.75 38.18
N TYR A 46 55.25 -0.67 37.71
CA TYR A 46 56.00 -1.77 37.06
C TYR A 46 55.52 -2.20 35.66
N GLY A 47 55.08 -1.27 34.82
CA GLY A 47 54.86 -1.54 33.38
C GLY A 47 53.61 -2.38 33.06
N SER A 48 52.68 -2.49 34.01
CA SER A 48 51.34 -3.05 33.79
C SER A 48 50.58 -2.29 32.70
N GLU A 49 49.81 -2.98 31.86
CA GLU A 49 48.91 -2.32 30.90
C GLU A 49 47.92 -1.38 31.62
N GLY A 50 47.76 -0.17 31.08
CA GLY A 50 46.84 0.83 31.60
C GLY A 50 45.38 0.55 31.20
N PHE A 51 44.45 1.14 31.94
CA PHE A 51 43.03 1.10 31.64
C PHE A 51 42.70 1.92 30.40
N LEU A 52 42.17 1.26 29.38
CA LEU A 52 41.63 1.91 28.18
C LEU A 52 40.11 1.96 28.28
N GLY A 53 39.57 3.10 28.71
CA GLY A 53 38.14 3.31 28.84
C GLY A 53 37.79 4.65 29.49
N CYS A 54 36.54 4.80 29.93
CA CYS A 54 36.06 5.99 30.64
C CYS A 54 35.72 5.67 32.08
N MET A 55 36.33 6.39 33.03
CA MET A 55 35.96 6.33 34.44
C MET A 55 35.07 7.52 34.81
N ARG A 56 34.05 7.27 35.64
CA ARG A 56 33.20 8.31 36.23
C ARG A 56 32.92 7.98 37.70
N ARG A 57 32.60 8.99 38.51
CA ARG A 57 32.30 8.83 39.95
C ARG A 57 33.44 8.16 40.74
N ILE A 58 34.69 8.57 40.48
CA ILE A 58 35.85 8.13 41.26
C ILE A 58 35.69 8.63 42.69
N SER A 59 35.77 7.73 43.67
CA SER A 59 35.79 8.08 45.09
C SER A 59 36.91 7.32 45.80
N VAL A 60 37.65 8.03 46.64
CA VAL A 60 38.79 7.51 47.42
C VAL A 60 38.50 7.79 48.88
N LEU A 61 38.57 6.75 49.72
CA LEU A 61 38.22 6.81 51.15
C LEU A 61 36.82 7.40 51.42
N GLY A 62 35.87 7.20 50.51
CA GLY A 62 34.50 7.74 50.58
C GLY A 62 34.35 9.18 50.08
N PHE A 63 35.44 9.88 49.77
CA PHE A 63 35.42 11.23 49.22
C PHE A 63 35.46 11.19 47.68
N MET A 64 34.47 11.83 47.05
CA MET A 64 34.42 12.01 45.59
C MET A 64 35.62 12.82 45.10
N GLN A 65 36.36 12.26 44.15
CA GLN A 65 37.53 12.90 43.54
C GLN A 65 37.16 13.55 42.21
N LYS A 66 37.73 14.73 41.96
CA LYS A 66 37.66 15.43 40.68
C LYS A 66 39.10 15.61 40.18
N PRO A 67 39.58 14.76 39.26
CA PRO A 67 40.96 14.84 38.76
C PRO A 67 41.25 16.20 38.15
N LYS A 68 42.44 16.74 38.44
CA LYS A 68 42.96 17.99 37.86
C LYS A 68 44.07 17.70 36.86
N GLU A 69 44.27 18.63 35.93
CA GLU A 69 45.33 18.56 34.92
C GLU A 69 46.76 18.48 35.53
N GLU A 70 46.93 19.03 36.73
CA GLU A 70 48.16 19.00 37.54
C GLU A 70 48.52 17.60 38.08
N GLU A 71 47.52 16.71 38.17
CA GLU A 71 47.63 15.38 38.79
C GLU A 71 47.90 14.28 37.74
N ILE A 72 47.94 14.64 36.45
CA ILE A 72 48.13 13.72 35.32
C ILE A 72 49.63 13.49 35.06
N SER A 73 50.10 12.26 35.25
CA SER A 73 51.51 11.89 35.07
C SER A 73 51.98 11.81 33.61
N ASP A 74 51.08 11.50 32.67
CA ASP A 74 51.31 11.54 31.23
C ASP A 74 50.06 12.11 30.55
N ARG A 75 50.21 13.22 29.82
CA ARG A 75 49.09 13.91 29.15
C ARG A 75 48.65 13.21 27.86
N LYS A 76 49.37 12.20 27.39
CA LYS A 76 49.10 11.58 26.09
C LYS A 76 48.00 10.52 26.19
N GLY A 77 46.77 10.92 25.88
CA GLY A 77 45.61 10.01 25.76
C GLY A 77 44.62 10.05 26.92
N ILE A 78 44.80 10.94 27.89
CA ILE A 78 43.82 11.21 28.95
C ILE A 78 42.99 12.44 28.55
N VAL A 79 41.66 12.33 28.67
CA VAL A 79 40.71 13.43 28.41
C VAL A 79 39.84 13.63 29.64
N LEU A 80 39.85 14.84 30.20
CA LEU A 80 39.00 15.21 31.34
C LEU A 80 37.60 15.64 30.87
N ALA A 81 36.60 15.41 31.72
CA ALA A 81 35.19 15.80 31.56
C ALA A 81 34.44 15.28 30.30
N ALA A 82 35.09 14.54 29.41
CA ALA A 82 34.47 13.91 28.24
C ALA A 82 34.84 12.43 28.13
N CYS A 83 33.95 11.63 27.52
CA CYS A 83 34.22 10.25 27.16
C CYS A 83 34.21 10.13 25.63
N GLN A 84 35.38 9.94 25.03
CA GLN A 84 35.56 9.90 23.57
C GLN A 84 35.65 8.46 23.02
N ILE A 85 35.09 7.47 23.72
CA ILE A 85 34.97 6.11 23.19
C ILE A 85 33.95 6.12 22.05
N MET A 86 34.42 5.84 20.84
CA MET A 86 33.54 5.52 19.72
C MET A 86 33.10 4.07 19.82
N ASP A 87 31.78 3.86 19.87
CA ASP A 87 31.16 2.56 19.65
C ASP A 87 31.31 2.18 18.17
N ARG A 88 32.29 1.33 17.87
CA ARG A 88 32.59 0.84 16.51
C ARG A 88 31.56 -0.17 16.01
N CYS A 89 30.64 -0.62 16.86
CA CYS A 89 29.55 -1.53 16.50
C CYS A 89 28.21 -0.79 16.26
N ASN A 90 28.19 0.55 16.26
CA ASN A 90 26.97 1.33 16.08
C ASN A 90 27.16 2.50 15.09
N PRO A 91 26.58 2.44 13.87
CA PRO A 91 25.82 1.32 13.31
C PRO A 91 26.70 0.06 13.13
N ASN A 92 26.09 -1.11 13.10
CA ASN A 92 26.81 -2.39 12.97
C ASN A 92 27.60 -2.43 11.64
N PRO A 93 28.95 -2.54 11.67
CA PRO A 93 29.77 -2.59 10.46
C PRO A 93 29.82 -3.99 9.82
N CYS A 94 29.26 -5.01 10.47
CA CYS A 94 29.23 -6.36 9.96
C CYS A 94 28.04 -6.55 9.02
N GLU A 95 28.31 -6.90 7.77
CA GLU A 95 27.32 -7.16 6.74
C GLU A 95 26.57 -8.47 7.01
N ASN A 96 25.48 -8.72 6.27
CA ASN A 96 24.76 -9.99 6.22
C ASN A 96 24.37 -10.57 7.60
N HIS A 97 23.87 -9.69 8.47
CA HIS A 97 23.46 -9.99 9.85
C HIS A 97 24.59 -10.50 10.77
N GLY A 98 25.86 -10.30 10.39
CA GLY A 98 27.02 -10.60 11.22
C GLY A 98 26.99 -9.86 12.56
N ARG A 99 27.44 -10.52 13.64
CA ARG A 99 27.41 -9.93 14.98
C ARG A 99 28.72 -9.18 15.26
N CYS A 100 28.65 -7.87 15.43
CA CYS A 100 29.80 -7.08 15.88
C CYS A 100 30.12 -7.29 17.36
N LYS A 101 31.41 -7.43 17.63
CA LYS A 101 32.05 -7.30 18.95
C LYS A 101 33.19 -6.29 18.83
N GLN A 102 33.55 -5.59 19.88
CA GLN A 102 34.67 -4.64 19.86
C GLN A 102 35.52 -4.70 21.12
N ASN A 103 36.77 -4.26 20.99
CA ASN A 103 37.65 -3.94 22.10
C ASN A 103 37.99 -2.43 22.05
N SER A 104 38.95 -1.97 22.87
CA SER A 104 39.34 -0.55 22.91
C SER A 104 40.10 -0.05 21.67
N LYS A 105 40.61 -0.96 20.83
CA LYS A 105 41.43 -0.67 19.64
C LYS A 105 40.62 -0.85 18.34
N GLU A 106 39.94 -1.99 18.19
CA GLU A 106 39.31 -2.47 16.95
C GLU A 106 37.93 -3.13 17.17
N PHE A 107 37.30 -3.56 16.08
CA PHE A 107 36.08 -4.38 16.09
C PHE A 107 36.29 -5.70 15.33
N PHE A 108 35.42 -6.67 15.59
CA PHE A 108 35.43 -8.01 15.01
C PHE A 108 34.00 -8.41 14.64
N CYS A 109 33.86 -9.12 13.52
CA CYS A 109 32.57 -9.65 13.08
C CYS A 109 32.51 -11.18 13.26
N GLU A 110 31.49 -11.66 13.96
CA GLU A 110 31.17 -13.08 14.01
C GLU A 110 30.21 -13.42 12.86
N CYS A 111 30.75 -14.04 11.81
CA CYS A 111 30.00 -14.45 10.61
C CYS A 111 29.41 -15.87 10.72
N SER A 112 29.69 -16.60 11.81
CA SER A 112 29.20 -17.97 12.01
C SER A 112 27.68 -18.05 11.92
N GLY A 113 27.16 -18.89 11.01
CA GLY A 113 25.72 -19.06 10.78
C GLY A 113 25.08 -18.06 9.81
N THR A 114 25.83 -17.08 9.28
CA THR A 114 25.32 -16.12 8.28
C THR A 114 25.32 -16.65 6.84
N GLY A 115 26.20 -17.61 6.53
CA GLY A 115 26.51 -18.01 5.14
C GLY A 115 27.65 -17.21 4.51
N TYR A 116 28.26 -16.27 5.24
CA TYR A 116 29.31 -15.37 4.77
C TYR A 116 30.61 -15.47 5.58
N SER A 117 31.66 -14.83 5.05
CA SER A 117 33.03 -14.88 5.54
C SER A 117 33.80 -13.58 5.26
N GLY A 118 35.07 -13.52 5.69
CA GLY A 118 35.89 -12.31 5.64
C GLY A 118 35.70 -11.42 6.88
N ALA A 119 36.51 -10.36 6.97
CA ALA A 119 36.61 -9.53 8.19
C ALA A 119 35.30 -8.82 8.60
N VAL A 120 34.39 -8.59 7.64
CA VAL A 120 33.10 -7.90 7.83
C VAL A 120 31.90 -8.71 7.34
N CYS A 121 32.06 -10.03 7.12
CA CYS A 121 31.00 -10.92 6.60
C CYS A 121 30.49 -10.56 5.19
N HIS A 122 31.36 -9.99 4.36
CA HIS A 122 31.06 -9.59 2.98
C HIS A 122 31.05 -10.78 2.00
N THR A 123 31.98 -11.73 2.15
CA THR A 123 32.23 -12.75 1.12
C THR A 123 31.35 -13.98 1.32
N SER A 124 30.40 -14.23 0.41
CA SER A 124 29.57 -15.42 0.44
C SER A 124 30.36 -16.72 0.42
N LEU A 125 29.90 -17.71 1.17
CA LEU A 125 30.39 -19.10 1.12
C LEU A 125 29.68 -19.94 0.05
N ASN A 126 28.62 -19.41 -0.58
CA ASN A 126 27.79 -20.15 -1.53
C ASN A 126 28.08 -19.71 -2.98
N PRO A 127 27.96 -20.63 -3.95
CA PRO A 127 28.16 -20.31 -5.36
C PRO A 127 27.04 -19.40 -5.89
N ILE A 128 27.40 -18.44 -6.76
CA ILE A 128 26.44 -17.46 -7.32
C ILE A 128 25.41 -18.05 -8.30
N SER A 129 25.56 -19.32 -8.67
CA SER A 129 24.66 -20.07 -9.54
C SER A 129 25.06 -21.54 -9.58
N CYS A 130 24.16 -22.40 -10.08
CA CYS A 130 24.50 -23.78 -10.44
C CYS A 130 25.69 -23.86 -11.42
N ALA A 131 25.81 -22.92 -12.37
CA ALA A 131 26.93 -22.89 -13.32
C ALA A 131 28.27 -22.67 -12.60
N ALA A 132 28.32 -21.75 -11.62
CA ALA A 132 29.50 -21.55 -10.79
C ALA A 132 29.82 -22.78 -9.92
N TYR A 133 28.81 -23.43 -9.35
CA TYR A 133 28.98 -24.70 -8.62
C TYR A 133 29.58 -25.80 -9.51
N GLY A 134 29.08 -25.96 -10.74
CA GLY A 134 29.55 -26.97 -11.69
C GLY A 134 30.99 -26.76 -12.17
N MET A 135 31.46 -25.50 -12.23
CA MET A 135 32.88 -25.19 -12.48
C MET A 135 33.78 -25.61 -11.31
N GLN A 136 33.29 -25.50 -10.08
CA GLN A 136 34.01 -25.92 -8.87
C GLN A 136 33.94 -27.44 -8.65
N ASN A 137 32.88 -28.10 -9.13
CA ASN A 137 32.58 -29.52 -8.92
C ASN A 137 32.39 -30.24 -10.28
N PRO A 138 33.46 -30.37 -11.09
CA PRO A 138 33.37 -31.00 -12.40
C PRO A 138 32.95 -32.47 -12.30
N GLY A 139 32.05 -32.90 -13.19
CA GLY A 139 31.52 -34.27 -13.22
C GLY A 139 30.25 -34.50 -12.40
N SER A 140 29.80 -33.53 -11.60
CA SER A 140 28.46 -33.54 -11.01
C SER A 140 27.39 -33.66 -12.09
N LYS A 141 26.40 -34.56 -11.91
CA LYS A 141 25.25 -34.70 -12.81
C LYS A 141 23.99 -34.00 -12.28
N ARG A 142 23.73 -34.17 -10.98
CA ARG A 142 22.67 -33.51 -10.23
C ARG A 142 23.19 -33.23 -8.81
N ALA A 143 22.84 -32.08 -8.25
CA ALA A 143 23.19 -31.70 -6.89
C ALA A 143 22.13 -30.77 -6.29
N GLU A 144 21.78 -30.96 -5.02
CA GLU A 144 20.99 -29.99 -4.25
C GLU A 144 21.95 -29.12 -3.45
N VAL A 145 21.90 -27.81 -3.67
CA VAL A 145 22.88 -26.86 -3.15
C VAL A 145 22.20 -25.55 -2.78
N PHE A 146 22.82 -24.80 -1.86
CA PHE A 146 22.46 -23.40 -1.65
C PHE A 146 23.20 -22.54 -2.68
N ILE A 147 22.50 -21.57 -3.27
CA ILE A 147 23.09 -20.53 -4.14
C ILE A 147 22.80 -19.15 -3.56
N ASP A 148 23.64 -18.20 -3.94
CA ASP A 148 23.57 -16.80 -3.49
C ASP A 148 23.63 -15.88 -4.72
N VAL A 149 22.48 -15.41 -5.18
CA VAL A 149 22.32 -14.84 -6.54
C VAL A 149 22.85 -13.41 -6.69
N ASP A 150 22.99 -12.69 -5.59
CA ASP A 150 23.56 -11.34 -5.47
C ASP A 150 24.97 -11.35 -4.85
N GLY A 151 25.39 -12.45 -4.23
CA GLY A 151 26.73 -12.60 -3.65
C GLY A 151 26.83 -11.79 -2.37
N SER A 152 27.70 -10.78 -2.33
CA SER A 152 27.81 -9.88 -1.18
C SER A 152 26.61 -8.91 -0.98
N GLY A 153 25.47 -9.20 -1.62
CA GLY A 153 24.25 -8.41 -1.47
C GLY A 153 23.47 -8.77 -0.20
N PRO A 154 22.33 -8.11 0.04
CA PRO A 154 21.58 -8.26 1.30
C PRO A 154 20.70 -9.52 1.37
N LEU A 155 20.52 -10.27 0.28
CA LEU A 155 19.69 -11.46 0.29
C LEU A 155 20.48 -12.67 0.81
N VAL A 156 19.81 -13.55 1.54
CA VAL A 156 20.45 -14.77 2.04
C VAL A 156 20.56 -15.85 0.95
N PRO A 157 21.48 -16.83 1.10
CA PRO A 157 21.53 -17.99 0.22
C PRO A 157 20.27 -18.86 0.34
N PHE A 158 19.86 -19.52 -0.75
CA PHE A 158 18.65 -20.35 -0.80
C PHE A 158 18.84 -21.66 -1.59
N PRO A 159 18.04 -22.71 -1.32
CA PRO A 159 18.24 -24.02 -1.93
C PRO A 159 17.72 -24.08 -3.37
N VAL A 160 18.49 -24.75 -4.25
CA VAL A 160 18.10 -25.11 -5.61
C VAL A 160 18.59 -26.52 -5.95
N THR A 161 17.92 -27.17 -6.89
CA THR A 161 18.47 -28.37 -7.55
C THR A 161 19.18 -27.95 -8.84
N CYS A 162 20.45 -28.31 -8.96
CA CYS A 162 21.25 -28.14 -10.16
C CYS A 162 21.30 -29.44 -10.96
N GLU A 163 21.11 -29.38 -12.28
CA GLU A 163 21.35 -30.50 -13.20
C GLU A 163 22.32 -30.08 -14.33
N PHE A 164 23.24 -30.96 -14.66
CA PHE A 164 24.38 -30.70 -15.55
C PHE A 164 24.39 -31.73 -16.69
N TYR A 165 24.48 -31.23 -17.93
CA TYR A 165 24.43 -32.05 -19.13
C TYR A 165 25.76 -31.99 -19.91
N ASN A 166 26.08 -33.08 -20.60
CA ASN A 166 27.33 -33.23 -21.36
C ASN A 166 27.49 -32.22 -22.51
N ASP A 167 26.41 -31.57 -22.94
CA ASP A 167 26.42 -30.50 -23.95
C ASP A 167 26.68 -29.10 -23.36
N GLY A 168 27.08 -29.04 -22.08
CA GLY A 168 27.38 -27.81 -21.35
C GLY A 168 26.15 -27.08 -20.79
N LYS A 169 24.93 -27.61 -20.98
CA LYS A 169 23.74 -27.01 -20.37
C LYS A 169 23.71 -27.27 -18.88
N VAL A 170 23.39 -26.22 -18.13
CA VAL A 170 23.13 -26.27 -16.69
C VAL A 170 21.71 -25.79 -16.46
N TYR A 171 20.91 -26.60 -15.78
CA TYR A 171 19.56 -26.24 -15.34
C TYR A 171 19.57 -26.01 -13.83
N SER A 172 18.75 -25.05 -13.39
CA SER A 172 18.54 -24.70 -12.00
C SER A 172 17.05 -24.77 -11.73
N TYR A 173 16.64 -25.66 -10.84
CA TYR A 173 15.24 -25.87 -10.46
C TYR A 173 15.00 -25.29 -9.07
N LEU A 174 13.90 -24.57 -8.94
CA LEU A 174 13.42 -24.03 -7.68
C LEU A 174 12.13 -24.78 -7.31
N GLY A 175 12.08 -25.34 -6.10
CA GLY A 175 10.94 -26.11 -5.59
C GLY A 175 9.81 -25.24 -5.06
N HIS A 176 8.62 -25.83 -4.97
CA HIS A 176 7.48 -25.25 -4.27
C HIS A 176 6.55 -26.30 -3.65
N LYS A 177 5.84 -25.91 -2.59
CA LYS A 177 5.02 -26.83 -1.76
C LYS A 177 3.82 -27.46 -2.46
N HIS A 178 3.53 -27.09 -3.71
CA HIS A 178 2.38 -27.54 -4.50
C HIS A 178 2.78 -28.22 -5.81
N GLU A 179 3.83 -29.06 -5.79
CA GLU A 179 4.29 -29.85 -6.96
C GLU A 179 3.40 -31.07 -7.29
N MET A 180 2.51 -31.48 -6.38
CA MET A 180 1.57 -32.58 -6.60
C MET A 180 0.19 -32.09 -7.03
N THR A 181 -0.53 -32.90 -7.81
CA THR A 181 -1.91 -32.63 -8.22
C THR A 181 -2.82 -32.44 -7.00
N THR A 182 -3.55 -31.34 -6.95
CA THR A 182 -4.59 -31.06 -5.96
C THR A 182 -5.96 -31.24 -6.59
N THR A 183 -6.79 -32.11 -6.02
CA THR A 183 -8.20 -32.26 -6.43
C THR A 183 -9.01 -31.06 -5.95
N VAL A 184 -9.90 -30.54 -6.81
CA VAL A 184 -10.70 -29.34 -6.55
C VAL A 184 -12.17 -29.63 -6.88
N ASP A 185 -13.04 -29.57 -5.87
CA ASP A 185 -14.49 -29.81 -5.96
C ASP A 185 -15.31 -28.83 -5.09
N GLY A 186 -16.58 -28.58 -5.44
CA GLY A 186 -17.42 -27.60 -4.74
C GLY A 186 -17.14 -26.14 -5.09
N PHE A 187 -16.46 -25.89 -6.21
CA PHE A 187 -16.01 -24.58 -6.68
C PHE A 187 -16.61 -24.24 -8.07
N GLU A 188 -17.93 -24.30 -8.21
CA GLU A 188 -18.62 -24.15 -9.51
C GLU A 188 -18.82 -22.69 -9.97
N ARG A 189 -18.67 -21.72 -9.05
CA ARG A 189 -18.69 -20.30 -9.42
C ARG A 189 -17.37 -19.94 -10.07
N ARG A 190 -17.41 -19.05 -11.07
CA ARG A 190 -16.25 -18.23 -11.46
C ARG A 190 -15.75 -17.48 -10.22
N GLY A 191 -14.79 -18.03 -9.50
CA GLY A 191 -14.20 -17.31 -8.39
C GLY A 191 -13.71 -18.06 -7.20
N SER A 192 -14.07 -19.31 -7.09
CA SER A 192 -14.27 -19.88 -5.78
C SER A 192 -13.04 -20.62 -5.26
N TYR A 193 -12.21 -21.18 -6.15
CA TYR A 193 -10.94 -21.81 -5.79
C TYR A 193 -9.73 -20.85 -5.81
N VAL A 194 -8.90 -20.90 -4.75
CA VAL A 194 -7.71 -20.06 -4.63
C VAL A 194 -6.54 -20.88 -4.09
N GLN A 195 -5.45 -20.99 -4.86
CA GLN A 195 -4.24 -21.70 -4.47
C GLN A 195 -3.00 -20.81 -4.60
N ASN A 196 -2.42 -20.44 -3.46
CA ASN A 196 -1.13 -19.74 -3.41
C ASN A 196 0.02 -20.72 -3.69
N ILE A 197 0.96 -20.35 -4.56
CA ILE A 197 2.17 -21.14 -4.80
C ILE A 197 3.26 -20.66 -3.84
N ILE A 198 3.47 -21.44 -2.78
CA ILE A 198 4.49 -21.18 -1.77
C ILE A 198 5.79 -21.86 -2.23
N TYR A 199 6.74 -21.05 -2.70
CA TYR A 199 8.10 -21.46 -3.04
C TYR A 199 8.95 -21.72 -1.79
N ASP A 200 10.05 -22.45 -1.96
CA ASP A 200 11.00 -22.75 -0.88
C ASP A 200 12.01 -21.59 -0.61
N THR A 201 11.78 -20.42 -1.20
CA THR A 201 12.60 -19.21 -1.10
C THR A 201 11.75 -17.95 -1.25
N GLU A 202 12.24 -16.79 -0.82
CA GLU A 202 11.49 -15.53 -0.85
C GLU A 202 11.46 -14.89 -2.25
N MET A 203 10.38 -14.17 -2.54
CA MET A 203 10.15 -13.59 -3.89
C MET A 203 11.27 -12.67 -4.37
N GLU A 204 11.98 -11.97 -3.48
CA GLU A 204 13.13 -11.11 -3.83
C GLU A 204 14.33 -11.93 -4.37
N GLN A 205 14.53 -13.14 -3.84
CA GLN A 205 15.55 -14.07 -4.33
C GLN A 205 15.14 -14.67 -5.69
N ILE A 206 13.85 -15.04 -5.84
CA ILE A 206 13.32 -15.55 -7.11
C ILE A 206 13.39 -14.49 -8.22
N GLU A 207 13.08 -13.23 -7.89
CA GLU A 207 13.21 -12.06 -8.78
C GLU A 207 14.58 -12.02 -9.44
N ILE A 208 15.65 -12.02 -8.63
CA ILE A 208 17.02 -11.96 -9.14
C ILE A 208 17.40 -13.26 -9.87
N PHE A 209 17.01 -14.42 -9.35
CA PHE A 209 17.25 -15.73 -9.97
C PHE A 209 16.65 -15.86 -11.38
N VAL A 210 15.38 -15.49 -11.55
CA VAL A 210 14.69 -15.46 -12.85
C VAL A 210 15.31 -14.41 -13.76
N ASN A 211 15.59 -13.21 -13.26
CA ASN A 211 16.14 -12.12 -14.07
C ASN A 211 17.53 -12.51 -14.61
N ARG A 212 18.42 -13.09 -13.78
CA ARG A 212 19.77 -13.57 -14.16
C ARG A 212 19.77 -14.83 -15.05
N SER A 213 18.73 -15.65 -14.99
CA SER A 213 18.63 -16.87 -15.82
C SER A 213 18.53 -16.54 -17.32
N THR A 214 19.24 -17.26 -18.19
CA THR A 214 19.20 -17.03 -19.65
C THR A 214 17.82 -17.32 -20.24
N LYS A 215 17.16 -18.37 -19.74
CA LYS A 215 15.76 -18.71 -20.00
C LYS A 215 15.13 -19.18 -18.69
N CYS A 216 13.88 -18.82 -18.46
CA CYS A 216 13.06 -19.38 -17.38
C CYS A 216 11.81 -19.99 -18.02
N ARG A 217 11.35 -21.12 -17.47
CA ARG A 217 10.08 -21.73 -17.84
C ARG A 217 9.46 -22.39 -16.63
N GLN A 218 8.13 -22.40 -16.57
CA GLN A 218 7.37 -23.12 -15.56
C GLN A 218 6.25 -23.88 -16.27
N ARG A 219 6.15 -25.18 -16.02
CA ARG A 219 5.02 -25.98 -16.50
C ARG A 219 3.79 -25.70 -15.65
N ILE A 220 2.65 -25.55 -16.32
CA ILE A 220 1.33 -25.51 -15.68
C ILE A 220 0.45 -26.60 -16.31
N HIS A 221 -0.41 -27.22 -15.49
CA HIS A 221 -1.26 -28.35 -15.87
C HIS A 221 -2.61 -28.22 -15.17
N PHE A 222 -3.70 -28.35 -15.90
CA PHE A 222 -5.06 -28.32 -15.37
C PHE A 222 -5.87 -29.46 -15.97
N GLU A 223 -6.35 -30.36 -15.11
CA GLU A 223 -7.21 -31.49 -15.46
C GLU A 223 -8.64 -31.16 -15.05
N CYS A 224 -9.61 -31.59 -15.86
CA CYS A 224 -10.97 -31.13 -15.75
C CYS A 224 -11.99 -32.21 -16.12
N LEU A 225 -13.10 -32.18 -15.38
CA LEU A 225 -14.30 -32.96 -15.63
C LEU A 225 -15.48 -32.00 -15.59
N LYS A 226 -16.04 -31.63 -16.75
CA LYS A 226 -17.00 -30.51 -16.93
C LYS A 226 -16.55 -29.10 -16.48
N ALA A 227 -15.45 -28.98 -15.73
CA ALA A 227 -14.89 -27.70 -15.28
C ALA A 227 -14.31 -26.90 -16.45
N LYS A 228 -14.56 -25.58 -16.46
CA LYS A 228 -14.08 -24.66 -17.50
C LYS A 228 -12.75 -24.01 -17.10
N LEU A 229 -11.97 -23.60 -18.09
CA LEU A 229 -10.76 -22.81 -17.89
C LEU A 229 -11.03 -21.34 -18.27
N PHE A 230 -10.95 -21.00 -19.55
CA PHE A 230 -11.15 -19.62 -20.03
C PHE A 230 -12.57 -19.34 -20.54
N ASN A 231 -13.46 -20.33 -20.52
CA ASN A 231 -14.80 -20.25 -21.12
C ASN A 231 -14.74 -19.81 -22.60
N SER A 232 -13.75 -20.33 -23.34
CA SER A 232 -13.51 -20.05 -24.75
C SER A 232 -14.70 -20.49 -25.65
N PRO A 233 -14.81 -19.98 -26.90
CA PRO A 233 -14.05 -18.86 -27.45
C PRO A 233 -14.34 -17.56 -26.69
N SER A 234 -13.30 -16.73 -26.47
CA SER A 234 -13.42 -15.41 -25.85
C SER A 234 -12.87 -14.35 -26.82
N PRO A 235 -13.70 -13.85 -27.76
CA PRO A 235 -13.31 -12.86 -28.76
C PRO A 235 -12.68 -11.60 -28.13
N GLU A 236 -11.76 -10.94 -28.85
CA GLU A 236 -11.06 -9.75 -28.38
C GLU A 236 -11.99 -8.55 -28.11
N ASP A 237 -13.09 -8.46 -28.85
CA ASP A 237 -14.15 -7.44 -28.76
C ASP A 237 -15.07 -7.60 -27.52
N GLN A 238 -14.90 -8.67 -26.74
CA GLN A 238 -15.68 -8.96 -25.55
C GLN A 238 -14.82 -8.93 -24.28
N ASP A 239 -15.46 -8.65 -23.14
CA ASP A 239 -14.81 -8.73 -21.83
C ASP A 239 -14.26 -10.15 -21.60
N PHE A 240 -12.98 -10.25 -21.26
CA PHE A 240 -12.37 -11.54 -20.94
C PHE A 240 -12.88 -12.02 -19.58
N GLN A 241 -13.82 -12.97 -19.62
CA GLN A 241 -14.40 -13.60 -18.44
C GLN A 241 -13.99 -15.08 -18.40
N PRO A 242 -12.79 -15.41 -17.88
CA PRO A 242 -12.41 -16.79 -17.58
C PRO A 242 -13.19 -17.32 -16.36
N TYR A 243 -13.02 -18.61 -16.08
CA TYR A 243 -13.25 -19.18 -14.75
C TYR A 243 -11.90 -19.19 -14.05
N THR A 244 -10.98 -20.03 -14.52
CA THR A 244 -9.64 -20.21 -13.96
C THR A 244 -8.57 -19.42 -14.72
N TRP A 245 -7.61 -18.85 -14.00
CA TRP A 245 -6.38 -18.26 -14.52
C TRP A 245 -5.23 -18.41 -13.52
N TRP A 246 -4.03 -18.01 -13.94
CA TRP A 246 -2.87 -17.90 -13.06
C TRP A 246 -2.44 -16.45 -12.90
N VAL A 247 -1.79 -16.15 -11.78
CA VAL A 247 -1.34 -14.81 -11.41
C VAL A 247 0.18 -14.74 -11.45
N SER A 248 0.71 -13.71 -12.11
CA SER A 248 2.14 -13.50 -12.31
C SER A 248 2.89 -13.03 -11.05
N ARG A 249 4.22 -13.03 -11.13
CA ARG A 249 5.13 -12.43 -10.14
C ARG A 249 4.73 -11.00 -9.70
N ASN A 250 4.09 -10.24 -10.60
CA ASN A 250 3.68 -8.84 -10.43
C ASN A 250 2.21 -8.70 -10.01
N ASN A 251 1.58 -9.79 -9.53
CA ASN A 251 0.16 -9.86 -9.15
C ASN A 251 -0.83 -9.58 -10.29
N GLN A 252 -0.40 -9.69 -11.55
CA GLN A 252 -1.29 -9.51 -12.71
C GLN A 252 -1.98 -10.83 -13.06
N PRO A 253 -3.32 -10.84 -13.26
CA PRO A 253 -4.03 -12.01 -13.78
C PRO A 253 -3.66 -12.22 -15.25
N MET A 254 -3.34 -13.45 -15.64
CA MET A 254 -2.88 -13.77 -17.00
C MET A 254 -3.99 -14.38 -17.85
N ASP A 255 -4.03 -13.96 -19.11
CA ASP A 255 -5.07 -14.29 -20.10
C ASP A 255 -4.65 -15.38 -21.09
N TYR A 256 -3.64 -16.18 -20.72
CA TYR A 256 -3.08 -17.22 -21.57
C TYR A 256 -2.60 -18.39 -20.73
N TRP A 257 -2.70 -19.61 -21.27
CA TRP A 257 -2.31 -20.83 -20.57
C TRP A 257 -0.91 -21.32 -20.98
N GLY A 258 -0.43 -22.40 -20.35
CA GLY A 258 0.80 -23.08 -20.76
C GLY A 258 0.84 -23.37 -22.26
N GLY A 259 2.01 -23.17 -22.88
CA GLY A 259 2.21 -23.38 -24.33
C GLY A 259 1.52 -22.34 -25.24
N SER A 260 0.92 -21.29 -24.68
CA SER A 260 0.29 -20.20 -25.44
C SER A 260 0.96 -18.84 -25.22
N LEU A 261 0.43 -17.79 -25.87
CA LEU A 261 1.01 -16.44 -25.90
C LEU A 261 0.17 -15.44 -25.09
N PRO A 262 0.79 -14.44 -24.40
CA PRO A 262 0.07 -13.33 -23.77
C PRO A 262 -0.89 -12.64 -24.73
N GLY A 263 -2.06 -12.20 -24.24
CA GLY A 263 -3.11 -11.61 -25.06
C GLY A 263 -3.97 -12.62 -25.82
N SER A 264 -3.55 -13.89 -25.94
CA SER A 264 -4.22 -14.82 -26.86
C SER A 264 -5.60 -15.28 -26.42
N ARG A 265 -5.89 -15.36 -25.11
CA ARG A 265 -7.13 -15.94 -24.54
C ARG A 265 -7.34 -17.42 -24.90
N LYS A 266 -6.25 -18.17 -25.10
CA LYS A 266 -6.23 -19.58 -25.56
C LYS A 266 -5.29 -20.46 -24.74
N CYS A 267 -5.44 -21.77 -24.93
CA CYS A 267 -4.47 -22.79 -24.54
C CYS A 267 -3.59 -23.19 -25.73
N GLU A 268 -2.55 -23.99 -25.51
CA GLU A 268 -1.66 -24.51 -26.56
C GLU A 268 -2.46 -25.15 -27.72
N CYS A 269 -3.45 -25.99 -27.42
CA CYS A 269 -4.30 -26.61 -28.44
C CYS A 269 -5.09 -25.58 -29.27
N GLY A 270 -5.45 -24.43 -28.69
CA GLY A 270 -6.21 -23.37 -29.35
C GLY A 270 -5.37 -22.51 -30.29
N LEU A 271 -4.05 -22.46 -30.08
CA LEU A 271 -3.10 -21.91 -31.05
C LEU A 271 -2.77 -22.91 -32.15
N MET A 272 -2.61 -24.19 -31.81
CA MET A 272 -2.25 -25.25 -32.77
C MET A 272 -3.45 -25.74 -33.61
N GLY A 273 -4.68 -25.41 -33.23
CA GLY A 273 -5.90 -25.91 -33.88
C GLY A 273 -6.20 -27.39 -33.58
N THR A 274 -5.70 -27.91 -32.46
CA THR A 274 -5.71 -29.33 -32.10
C THR A 274 -6.62 -29.69 -30.91
N CYS A 275 -7.43 -28.73 -30.41
CA CYS A 275 -8.35 -29.02 -29.31
C CYS A 275 -9.41 -30.07 -29.71
N VAL A 276 -9.89 -30.85 -28.73
CA VAL A 276 -10.86 -31.95 -28.93
C VAL A 276 -12.21 -31.47 -29.51
N THR A 277 -12.53 -30.19 -29.35
CA THR A 277 -13.73 -29.55 -29.89
C THR A 277 -13.38 -28.19 -30.50
N GLY A 278 -14.32 -27.49 -31.13
CA GLY A 278 -14.14 -26.12 -31.66
C GLY A 278 -13.92 -25.01 -30.60
N LYS A 279 -13.48 -25.39 -29.40
CA LYS A 279 -13.06 -24.50 -28.30
C LYS A 279 -11.57 -24.17 -28.44
N TRP A 280 -11.07 -23.24 -27.62
CA TRP A 280 -9.65 -22.85 -27.63
C TRP A 280 -8.84 -23.40 -26.45
N CYS A 281 -9.51 -24.15 -25.58
CA CYS A 281 -8.97 -24.97 -24.51
C CYS A 281 -9.82 -26.24 -24.44
N ASN A 282 -9.21 -27.39 -24.15
CA ASN A 282 -9.93 -28.66 -24.04
C ASN A 282 -10.96 -28.63 -22.89
N CYS A 283 -10.61 -28.04 -21.75
CA CYS A 283 -11.49 -27.97 -20.58
C CYS A 283 -12.76 -27.14 -20.82
N ASP A 284 -12.74 -26.19 -21.75
CA ASP A 284 -13.93 -25.43 -22.11
C ASP A 284 -14.96 -26.23 -22.95
N ALA A 285 -14.67 -27.49 -23.29
CA ALA A 285 -15.58 -28.38 -24.00
C ALA A 285 -16.80 -28.80 -23.16
N GLY A 286 -16.71 -28.77 -21.83
CA GLY A 286 -17.82 -29.15 -20.93
C GLY A 286 -18.24 -30.62 -20.97
N LEU A 287 -17.34 -31.51 -21.42
CA LEU A 287 -17.60 -32.94 -21.55
C LEU A 287 -17.53 -33.69 -20.21
N GLU A 288 -18.20 -34.86 -20.14
CA GLU A 288 -18.13 -35.79 -19.01
C GLU A 288 -16.90 -36.72 -19.05
N SER A 289 -16.04 -36.57 -20.07
CA SER A 289 -14.73 -37.21 -20.14
C SER A 289 -13.69 -36.31 -19.47
N TRP A 290 -12.72 -36.92 -18.79
CA TRP A 290 -11.52 -36.20 -18.34
C TRP A 290 -10.77 -35.59 -19.54
N LEU A 291 -10.48 -34.31 -19.43
CA LEU A 291 -9.69 -33.53 -20.37
C LEU A 291 -8.60 -32.78 -19.60
N PHE A 292 -7.64 -32.20 -20.32
CA PHE A 292 -6.61 -31.37 -19.72
C PHE A 292 -6.14 -30.27 -20.69
N ASP A 293 -5.66 -29.18 -20.10
CA ASP A 293 -4.87 -28.15 -20.77
C ASP A 293 -3.57 -27.94 -20.00
N SER A 294 -2.44 -28.00 -20.70
CA SER A 294 -1.11 -27.98 -20.10
C SER A 294 -0.13 -27.24 -20.99
N GLY A 295 1.01 -26.81 -20.44
CA GLY A 295 2.17 -26.44 -21.25
C GLY A 295 3.19 -25.62 -20.47
N GLU A 296 4.22 -25.14 -21.18
CA GLU A 296 5.27 -24.30 -20.60
C GLU A 296 4.87 -22.82 -20.67
N LEU A 297 4.91 -22.13 -19.53
CA LEU A 297 4.96 -20.68 -19.44
C LEU A 297 6.43 -20.25 -19.61
N THR A 298 6.73 -19.37 -20.55
CA THR A 298 8.13 -19.03 -20.94
C THR A 298 8.48 -17.54 -20.86
N VAL A 299 7.49 -16.71 -20.51
CA VAL A 299 7.59 -15.25 -20.43
C VAL A 299 8.18 -14.87 -19.06
N LYS A 300 9.49 -14.57 -19.04
CA LYS A 300 10.29 -14.41 -17.79
C LYS A 300 9.72 -13.35 -16.86
N GLU A 301 9.27 -12.24 -17.43
CA GLU A 301 8.69 -11.08 -16.76
C GLU A 301 7.35 -11.38 -16.06
N HIS A 302 6.73 -12.52 -16.36
CA HIS A 302 5.54 -13.00 -15.66
C HIS A 302 5.86 -14.08 -14.59
N LEU A 303 7.01 -14.75 -14.67
CA LEU A 303 7.37 -15.88 -13.80
C LEU A 303 8.09 -15.44 -12.52
N PRO A 304 7.84 -16.10 -11.36
CA PRO A 304 7.02 -17.31 -11.17
C PRO A 304 5.49 -17.10 -11.20
N VAL A 305 4.74 -18.19 -11.35
CA VAL A 305 3.31 -18.24 -11.01
C VAL A 305 3.16 -18.07 -9.49
N ARG A 306 2.55 -16.98 -9.03
CA ARG A 306 2.29 -16.76 -7.59
C ARG A 306 1.07 -17.49 -7.09
N GLN A 307 0.08 -17.68 -7.95
CA GLN A 307 -1.24 -18.13 -7.54
C GLN A 307 -1.97 -18.75 -8.74
N LEU A 308 -2.67 -19.85 -8.51
CA LEU A 308 -3.79 -20.26 -9.34
C LEU A 308 -5.05 -19.63 -8.73
N ARG A 309 -5.80 -18.89 -9.55
CA ARG A 309 -7.06 -18.28 -9.14
C ARG A 309 -8.19 -18.71 -10.04
N ASP A 310 -9.26 -19.06 -9.40
CA ASP A 310 -10.60 -18.70 -9.81
C ASP A 310 -10.88 -17.32 -9.14
N ASN A 311 -11.43 -16.35 -9.88
CA ASN A 311 -11.88 -14.97 -9.53
C ASN A 311 -12.22 -14.52 -8.05
N ILE A 312 -11.34 -13.71 -7.44
CA ILE A 312 -11.59 -12.95 -6.19
C ILE A 312 -12.39 -11.63 -6.39
N PHE A 313 -12.45 -11.10 -7.62
CA PHE A 313 -13.05 -9.80 -7.94
C PHE A 313 -14.57 -9.84 -8.16
N ASP A 314 -15.15 -11.03 -8.37
CA ASP A 314 -16.60 -11.25 -8.39
C ASP A 314 -17.24 -11.15 -7.00
N ASN A 315 -16.45 -11.25 -5.92
CA ASN A 315 -16.88 -11.01 -4.55
C ASN A 315 -16.97 -9.50 -4.26
N VAL A 316 -17.91 -8.85 -4.94
CA VAL A 316 -18.12 -7.41 -4.93
C VAL A 316 -19.57 -7.08 -4.53
N VAL A 317 -19.70 -6.02 -3.74
CA VAL A 317 -20.98 -5.53 -3.22
C VAL A 317 -21.09 -4.01 -3.34
N THR A 318 -22.31 -3.51 -3.53
CA THR A 318 -22.65 -2.09 -3.56
C THR A 318 -23.45 -1.71 -2.31
N PHE A 319 -22.94 -0.79 -1.51
CA PHE A 319 -23.64 -0.11 -0.43
C PHE A 319 -24.40 1.10 -0.99
N ARG A 320 -25.74 1.06 -0.91
CA ARG A 320 -26.66 2.08 -1.43
C ARG A 320 -27.14 3.07 -0.38
N LYS A 321 -26.85 2.82 0.91
CA LYS A 321 -27.25 3.69 2.02
C LYS A 321 -26.16 3.71 3.10
N ALA A 322 -26.00 4.85 3.78
CA ALA A 322 -24.99 5.07 4.82
C ALA A 322 -25.32 4.42 6.18
N ASP A 323 -26.47 3.75 6.30
CA ASP A 323 -26.88 2.91 7.44
C ASP A 323 -26.81 1.39 7.10
N ALA A 324 -26.39 1.03 5.88
CA ALA A 324 -26.30 -0.35 5.44
C ALA A 324 -24.96 -1.00 5.83
N THR A 325 -25.00 -2.24 6.34
CA THR A 325 -23.80 -2.98 6.73
C THR A 325 -23.79 -4.42 6.22
N ILE A 326 -22.60 -5.00 6.22
CA ILE A 326 -22.40 -6.46 6.25
C ILE A 326 -21.74 -6.79 7.60
N ASN A 327 -22.46 -7.52 8.44
CA ASN A 327 -21.89 -8.06 9.67
C ASN A 327 -21.23 -9.42 9.35
N LEU A 328 -19.92 -9.48 9.57
CA LEU A 328 -19.12 -10.69 9.46
C LEU A 328 -18.86 -11.28 10.87
N PRO A 329 -18.52 -12.59 10.97
CA PRO A 329 -18.15 -13.20 12.24
C PRO A 329 -17.03 -12.44 12.94
N ARG A 330 -16.96 -12.57 14.27
CA ARG A 330 -15.90 -11.97 15.10
C ARG A 330 -14.51 -12.26 14.51
N PHE A 331 -13.82 -11.20 14.14
CA PHE A 331 -12.40 -11.21 13.76
C PHE A 331 -11.59 -10.58 14.89
N ASP A 332 -10.72 -11.35 15.54
CA ASP A 332 -9.83 -10.83 16.58
C ASP A 332 -8.41 -10.59 16.02
N MET A 333 -7.93 -9.35 16.13
CA MET A 333 -6.65 -8.93 15.53
C MET A 333 -5.44 -9.25 16.42
N GLY A 334 -5.66 -9.50 17.71
CA GLY A 334 -4.65 -10.00 18.64
C GLY A 334 -3.34 -9.17 18.64
N HIS A 335 -2.20 -9.87 18.51
CA HIS A 335 -0.88 -9.24 18.42
C HIS A 335 -0.41 -8.91 17.00
N SER A 336 -1.04 -9.50 15.99
CA SER A 336 -0.69 -9.31 14.58
C SER A 336 -1.90 -9.62 13.73
N GLY A 337 -2.22 -8.75 12.78
CA GLY A 337 -3.24 -9.03 11.78
C GLY A 337 -3.20 -8.07 10.60
N ASP A 338 -3.75 -8.53 9.49
CA ASP A 338 -3.85 -7.82 8.23
C ASP A 338 -5.29 -7.80 7.71
N ILE A 339 -5.64 -6.68 7.09
CA ILE A 339 -6.94 -6.42 6.47
C ILE A 339 -6.65 -5.83 5.09
N TYR A 340 -7.04 -6.54 4.04
CA TYR A 340 -6.96 -6.05 2.66
C TYR A 340 -8.36 -5.96 2.05
N PHE A 341 -8.63 -4.90 1.31
CA PHE A 341 -9.84 -4.75 0.49
C PHE A 341 -9.63 -3.72 -0.60
N GLU A 342 -10.55 -3.68 -1.56
CA GLU A 342 -10.65 -2.57 -2.52
C GLU A 342 -12.02 -1.90 -2.38
N PHE A 343 -12.06 -0.58 -2.55
CA PHE A 343 -13.31 0.21 -2.53
C PHE A 343 -13.37 1.17 -3.72
N LYS A 344 -14.59 1.62 -4.04
CA LYS A 344 -14.88 2.57 -5.12
C LYS A 344 -16.07 3.44 -4.72
N THR A 345 -15.94 4.76 -4.74
CA THR A 345 -16.95 5.68 -4.19
C THR A 345 -16.91 7.07 -4.80
N THR A 346 -17.96 7.85 -4.53
CA THR A 346 -18.02 9.30 -4.76
C THR A 346 -18.20 10.12 -3.47
N ILE A 347 -18.36 9.49 -2.29
CA ILE A 347 -18.47 10.20 -1.01
C ILE A 347 -17.11 10.64 -0.46
N ARG A 348 -17.07 11.75 0.27
CA ARG A 348 -15.83 12.30 0.85
C ARG A 348 -15.50 11.74 2.22
N ASP A 349 -16.51 11.39 3.01
CA ASP A 349 -16.38 10.99 4.40
C ASP A 349 -17.25 9.74 4.65
N GLY A 350 -16.69 8.71 5.28
CA GLY A 350 -17.44 7.48 5.53
C GLY A 350 -16.63 6.36 6.18
N CYS A 351 -17.29 5.57 7.02
CA CYS A 351 -16.74 4.42 7.73
C CYS A 351 -16.80 3.16 6.87
N LEU A 352 -15.64 2.62 6.52
CA LEU A 352 -15.48 1.43 5.69
C LEU A 352 -15.58 0.15 6.54
N ILE A 353 -14.92 0.13 7.70
CA ILE A 353 -14.80 -1.03 8.60
C ILE A 353 -14.83 -0.55 10.05
N HIS A 354 -15.55 -1.27 10.93
CA HIS A 354 -15.54 -1.04 12.38
C HIS A 354 -15.73 -2.36 13.15
N ALA A 355 -14.92 -2.59 14.18
CA ALA A 355 -15.14 -3.63 15.19
C ALA A 355 -14.69 -3.13 16.58
N ARG A 356 -15.31 -3.63 17.66
CA ARG A 356 -14.94 -3.28 19.05
C ARG A 356 -14.84 -4.51 19.95
N GLY A 357 -14.02 -4.40 20.98
CA GLY A 357 -14.12 -5.16 22.21
C GLY A 357 -14.71 -4.31 23.34
N THR A 358 -14.39 -4.72 24.57
CA THR A 358 -14.77 -4.06 25.82
C THR A 358 -14.07 -2.71 26.04
N THR A 359 -12.78 -2.60 25.72
CA THR A 359 -11.99 -1.35 25.79
C THR A 359 -11.26 -1.01 24.49
N ASP A 360 -11.19 -1.96 23.57
CA ASP A 360 -10.33 -1.95 22.40
C ASP A 360 -11.21 -1.80 21.15
N TYR A 361 -10.72 -1.19 20.08
CA TYR A 361 -11.48 -1.07 18.82
C TYR A 361 -10.56 -0.93 17.61
N ILE A 362 -11.11 -1.16 16.43
CA ILE A 362 -10.54 -0.80 15.13
C ILE A 362 -11.58 -0.09 14.27
N LYS A 363 -11.17 0.94 13.53
CA LYS A 363 -12.01 1.68 12.58
C LYS A 363 -11.19 2.08 11.36
N VAL A 364 -11.70 1.84 10.15
CA VAL A 364 -11.13 2.34 8.89
C VAL A 364 -12.14 3.30 8.26
N SER A 365 -11.70 4.48 7.82
CA SER A 365 -12.59 5.51 7.27
C SER A 365 -11.90 6.34 6.19
N ILE A 366 -12.67 6.77 5.18
CA ILE A 366 -12.28 7.86 4.29
C ILE A 366 -12.67 9.19 4.95
N VAL A 367 -11.79 10.20 4.82
CA VAL A 367 -11.94 11.55 5.40
C VAL A 367 -11.58 12.59 4.34
N GLY A 368 -12.44 13.60 4.17
CA GLY A 368 -12.25 14.73 3.26
C GLY A 368 -12.19 14.40 1.76
N GLY A 369 -12.29 13.13 1.37
CA GLY A 369 -12.12 12.62 0.00
C GLY A 369 -10.67 12.39 -0.44
N MET A 370 -9.67 12.67 0.41
CA MET A 370 -8.23 12.55 0.07
C MET A 370 -7.40 11.87 1.16
N GLN A 371 -8.02 11.42 2.24
CA GLN A 371 -7.33 10.75 3.34
C GLN A 371 -8.03 9.45 3.70
N LEU A 372 -7.26 8.38 3.89
CA LEU A 372 -7.70 7.18 4.56
C LEU A 372 -7.10 7.14 5.95
N GLN A 373 -7.92 6.79 6.93
CA GLN A 373 -7.56 6.74 8.33
C GLN A 373 -7.88 5.38 8.92
N PHE A 374 -6.86 4.72 9.47
CA PHE A 374 -7.02 3.63 10.42
C PHE A 374 -6.88 4.19 11.83
N GLN A 375 -7.89 3.95 12.67
CA GLN A 375 -7.87 4.22 14.10
C GLN A 375 -7.95 2.90 14.85
N TYR A 376 -7.19 2.77 15.92
CA TYR A 376 -7.23 1.58 16.78
C TYR A 376 -6.93 1.93 18.24
N GLN A 377 -7.47 1.14 19.17
CA GLN A 377 -7.21 1.27 20.60
C GLN A 377 -6.83 -0.07 21.20
N ALA A 378 -5.70 -0.10 21.92
CA ALA A 378 -5.17 -1.26 22.63
C ALA A 378 -4.85 -0.88 24.08
N GLY A 379 -5.88 -0.50 24.85
CA GLY A 379 -5.79 -0.07 26.25
C GLY A 379 -5.10 1.29 26.54
N ALA A 380 -4.02 1.66 25.85
CA ALA A 380 -3.23 2.88 26.12
C ALA A 380 -3.85 4.20 25.59
N GLY A 381 -5.12 4.17 25.17
CA GLY A 381 -5.78 5.25 24.42
C GLY A 381 -5.78 5.01 22.90
N PRO A 382 -6.48 5.87 22.14
CA PRO A 382 -6.64 5.71 20.71
C PRO A 382 -5.39 6.16 19.94
N MET A 383 -4.96 5.35 18.99
CA MET A 383 -3.89 5.62 18.04
C MET A 383 -4.45 5.68 16.62
N SER A 384 -3.76 6.35 15.70
CA SER A 384 -4.19 6.42 14.31
C SER A 384 -3.04 6.50 13.31
N VAL A 385 -3.21 5.80 12.20
CA VAL A 385 -2.36 5.84 11.01
C VAL A 385 -3.21 6.45 9.89
N SER A 386 -2.78 7.57 9.32
CA SER A 386 -3.48 8.24 8.23
C SER A 386 -2.60 8.33 6.99
N VAL A 387 -3.13 7.97 5.82
CA VAL A 387 -2.50 8.17 4.51
C VAL A 387 -3.27 9.27 3.78
N GLU A 388 -2.60 10.38 3.50
CA GLU A 388 -3.11 11.45 2.64
C GLU A 388 -2.58 11.26 1.22
N THR A 389 -3.46 11.27 0.23
CA THR A 389 -3.14 11.01 -1.18
C THR A 389 -3.10 12.30 -1.99
N ALA A 390 -2.20 12.37 -2.98
CA ALA A 390 -2.10 13.51 -3.89
C ALA A 390 -3.30 13.64 -4.86
N TYR A 391 -4.11 12.58 -4.97
CA TYR A 391 -5.34 12.50 -5.74
C TYR A 391 -6.54 12.28 -4.80
N VAL A 392 -7.75 12.56 -5.30
CA VAL A 392 -9.01 12.24 -4.62
C VAL A 392 -9.31 10.75 -4.71
N LEU A 393 -9.71 10.17 -3.57
CA LEU A 393 -10.10 8.76 -3.38
C LEU A 393 -11.60 8.51 -3.64
N ASN A 394 -12.33 9.58 -3.95
CA ASN A 394 -13.75 9.56 -4.26
C ASN A 394 -14.02 9.91 -5.73
N ASP A 395 -13.15 9.44 -6.62
CA ASP A 395 -13.17 9.72 -8.07
C ASP A 395 -13.94 8.66 -8.91
N ASP A 396 -14.70 7.80 -8.23
CA ASP A 396 -15.39 6.63 -8.77
C ASP A 396 -14.49 5.54 -9.41
N LYS A 397 -13.20 5.47 -9.07
CA LYS A 397 -12.33 4.34 -9.42
C LYS A 397 -12.10 3.41 -8.23
N TRP A 398 -11.48 2.26 -8.52
CA TRP A 398 -11.07 1.29 -7.51
C TRP A 398 -9.77 1.73 -6.84
N HIS A 399 -9.80 1.82 -5.51
CA HIS A 399 -8.64 2.04 -4.66
C HIS A 399 -8.44 0.83 -3.76
N SER A 400 -7.20 0.39 -3.64
CA SER A 400 -6.75 -0.75 -2.82
C SER A 400 -6.20 -0.27 -1.49
N VAL A 401 -6.58 -0.97 -0.42
CA VAL A 401 -6.18 -0.65 0.96
C VAL A 401 -5.64 -1.90 1.63
N LEU A 402 -4.42 -1.80 2.17
CA LEU A 402 -3.86 -2.80 3.09
C LEU A 402 -3.60 -2.12 4.43
N VAL A 403 -4.25 -2.62 5.48
CA VAL A 403 -3.95 -2.28 6.87
C VAL A 403 -3.23 -3.47 7.51
N GLU A 404 -2.11 -3.19 8.16
CA GLU A 404 -1.30 -4.18 8.86
C GLU A 404 -1.01 -3.63 10.26
N ARG A 405 -1.20 -4.44 11.31
CA ARG A 405 -0.70 -4.12 12.66
C ARG A 405 0.03 -5.33 13.19
N ASN A 406 1.25 -5.12 13.70
CA ASN A 406 2.08 -6.17 14.30
C ASN A 406 2.74 -5.65 15.59
N ARG A 407 3.67 -6.42 16.19
CA ARG A 407 4.35 -6.06 17.45
C ARG A 407 5.40 -4.93 17.33
N LYS A 408 5.68 -4.42 16.13
CA LYS A 408 6.66 -3.34 15.86
C LYS A 408 5.99 -2.06 15.40
N GLU A 409 4.95 -2.17 14.57
CA GLU A 409 4.27 -1.03 13.96
C GLU A 409 2.84 -1.34 13.52
N ALA A 410 2.04 -0.29 13.38
CA ALA A 410 0.82 -0.26 12.58
C ALA A 410 1.11 0.50 11.28
N ARG A 411 0.57 0.00 10.17
CA ARG A 411 0.87 0.45 8.82
C ARG A 411 -0.40 0.46 7.97
N MET A 412 -0.50 1.45 7.09
CA MET A 412 -1.48 1.49 6.02
C MET A 412 -0.77 1.70 4.68
N ILE A 413 -1.24 0.99 3.66
CA ILE A 413 -0.89 1.22 2.26
C ILE A 413 -2.15 1.52 1.46
N VAL A 414 -2.06 2.48 0.55
CA VAL A 414 -3.09 2.84 -0.43
C VAL A 414 -2.47 2.80 -1.82
N ASP A 415 -3.06 2.02 -2.73
CA ASP A 415 -2.64 1.87 -4.15
C ASP A 415 -1.16 1.55 -4.35
N GLY A 416 -0.58 0.78 -3.43
CA GLY A 416 0.82 0.36 -3.44
C GLY A 416 1.86 1.47 -3.19
N GLY A 417 1.51 2.74 -3.45
CA GLY A 417 2.42 3.88 -3.37
C GLY A 417 2.24 4.77 -2.12
N GLY A 418 1.00 5.00 -1.67
CA GLY A 418 0.74 5.78 -0.46
C GLY A 418 1.00 4.91 0.77
N LYS A 419 1.96 5.26 1.63
CA LYS A 419 2.31 4.48 2.84
C LYS A 419 2.44 5.37 4.07
N ALA A 420 1.75 5.00 5.14
CA ALA A 420 1.96 5.56 6.48
C ALA A 420 2.28 4.45 7.47
N VAL A 421 3.14 4.77 8.45
CA VAL A 421 3.60 3.84 9.49
C VAL A 421 3.65 4.57 10.83
N LEU A 422 3.05 3.96 11.85
CA LEU A 422 3.14 4.35 13.25
C LEU A 422 3.86 3.24 14.01
N LYS A 423 5.05 3.54 14.55
CA LYS A 423 5.81 2.58 15.37
C LYS A 423 5.10 2.37 16.71
N GLU A 424 5.08 1.14 17.18
CA GLU A 424 4.55 0.81 18.51
C GLU A 424 5.43 1.48 19.59
N PRO A 425 4.82 2.08 20.65
CA PRO A 425 5.57 2.75 21.71
C PRO A 425 6.53 1.81 22.46
N SER A 426 7.59 2.37 23.04
CA SER A 426 8.53 1.62 23.88
C SER A 426 7.86 1.12 25.17
N GLY A 427 7.51 -0.16 25.22
CA GLY A 427 6.85 -0.79 26.36
C GLY A 427 6.30 -2.19 26.05
N PRO A 428 5.52 -2.80 26.97
CA PRO A 428 4.84 -4.05 26.72
C PRO A 428 3.69 -3.86 25.70
N VAL A 429 3.78 -4.52 24.55
CA VAL A 429 2.78 -4.41 23.47
C VAL A 429 1.54 -5.25 23.79
N ARG A 430 0.41 -4.57 24.07
CA ARG A 430 -0.89 -5.22 24.29
C ARG A 430 -1.47 -5.76 22.97
N ALA A 431 -2.15 -6.90 23.04
CA ALA A 431 -3.03 -7.37 21.98
C ALA A 431 -4.28 -6.48 21.87
N ILE A 432 -4.83 -6.34 20.68
CA ILE A 432 -6.18 -5.80 20.48
C ILE A 432 -7.14 -6.98 20.65
N HIS A 433 -8.15 -6.86 21.49
CA HIS A 433 -9.23 -7.85 21.61
C HIS A 433 -10.55 -7.27 21.11
N LEU A 434 -11.09 -7.86 20.04
CA LEU A 434 -12.34 -7.44 19.41
C LEU A 434 -13.41 -8.49 19.69
N GLU A 435 -14.49 -8.13 20.39
CA GLU A 435 -15.58 -9.03 20.77
C GLU A 435 -16.79 -8.99 19.82
N SER A 436 -17.01 -7.88 19.12
CA SER A 436 -18.18 -7.66 18.25
C SER A 436 -18.09 -8.45 16.94
N ASP A 437 -19.21 -8.48 16.21
CA ASP A 437 -19.19 -8.67 14.76
C ASP A 437 -18.17 -7.72 14.11
N PHE A 438 -17.56 -8.17 13.02
CA PHE A 438 -16.72 -7.33 12.18
C PHE A 438 -17.64 -6.64 11.15
N VAL A 439 -17.88 -5.35 11.33
CA VAL A 439 -18.86 -4.60 10.54
C VAL A 439 -18.19 -3.90 9.37
N VAL A 440 -18.71 -4.16 8.17
CA VAL A 440 -18.30 -3.53 6.91
C VAL A 440 -19.41 -2.60 6.44
N GLY A 441 -19.05 -1.39 6.02
CA GLY A 441 -19.98 -0.41 5.41
C GLY A 441 -20.53 0.66 6.34
N ALA A 442 -20.43 0.52 7.67
CA ALA A 442 -20.74 1.60 8.60
C ALA A 442 -20.03 1.43 9.94
N THR A 443 -20.31 2.35 10.88
CA THR A 443 -20.00 2.13 12.30
C THR A 443 -20.92 1.07 12.92
N LEU A 444 -20.53 0.53 14.08
CA LEU A 444 -21.33 -0.43 14.85
C LEU A 444 -22.73 0.07 15.25
N ASP A 445 -22.93 1.39 15.31
CA ASP A 445 -24.22 2.03 15.60
C ASP A 445 -25.01 2.38 14.32
N TYR A 446 -24.60 1.83 13.17
CA TYR A 446 -25.20 2.04 11.83
C TYR A 446 -25.21 3.51 11.39
N ARG A 447 -24.13 4.25 11.73
CA ARG A 447 -23.92 5.67 11.39
C ARG A 447 -22.63 5.89 10.62
N ASP A 448 -22.52 7.09 10.05
CA ASP A 448 -21.35 7.60 9.33
C ASP A 448 -20.86 6.64 8.24
N GLY A 449 -21.77 5.88 7.62
CA GLY A 449 -21.41 4.75 6.77
C GLY A 449 -21.04 5.10 5.35
N PHE A 450 -20.42 4.11 4.72
CA PHE A 450 -19.94 4.12 3.35
C PHE A 450 -21.07 3.87 2.34
N VAL A 451 -20.95 4.53 1.19
CA VAL A 451 -21.84 4.40 0.03
C VAL A 451 -20.93 4.31 -1.20
N GLY A 452 -21.12 3.28 -2.02
CA GLY A 452 -20.15 2.88 -3.05
C GLY A 452 -20.00 1.36 -3.11
N CYS A 453 -18.90 0.88 -3.70
CA CYS A 453 -18.60 -0.54 -3.81
C CYS A 453 -17.42 -0.96 -2.93
N ILE A 454 -17.45 -2.20 -2.42
CA ILE A 454 -16.32 -2.88 -1.78
C ILE A 454 -16.16 -4.27 -2.42
N ARG A 455 -14.92 -4.71 -2.62
CA ARG A 455 -14.59 -6.08 -3.08
C ARG A 455 -13.32 -6.61 -2.44
N ALA A 456 -13.07 -7.90 -2.66
CA ALA A 456 -11.82 -8.58 -2.31
C ALA A 456 -11.40 -8.42 -0.82
N LEU A 457 -12.37 -8.40 0.10
CA LEU A 457 -12.08 -8.31 1.53
C LEU A 457 -11.41 -9.60 2.03
N VAL A 458 -10.19 -9.47 2.52
CA VAL A 458 -9.36 -10.53 3.09
C VAL A 458 -8.96 -10.13 4.51
N LEU A 459 -9.09 -11.06 5.45
CA LEU A 459 -8.74 -10.90 6.87
C LEU A 459 -7.73 -11.99 7.25
N ASN A 460 -6.50 -11.63 7.64
CA ASN A 460 -5.41 -12.57 7.93
C ASN A 460 -5.20 -13.63 6.82
N GLY A 461 -5.28 -13.23 5.55
CA GLY A 461 -5.23 -14.13 4.40
C GLY A 461 -6.53 -14.88 4.03
N GLU A 462 -7.58 -14.85 4.87
CA GLU A 462 -8.87 -15.50 4.58
C GLU A 462 -9.86 -14.56 3.86
N LEU A 463 -10.31 -14.96 2.66
CA LEU A 463 -11.30 -14.22 1.87
C LEU A 463 -12.71 -14.30 2.50
N GLN A 464 -13.34 -13.14 2.69
CA GLN A 464 -14.67 -13.04 3.30
C GLN A 464 -15.76 -12.95 2.25
N ASP A 465 -16.70 -13.90 2.20
CA ASP A 465 -17.84 -13.88 1.26
C ASP A 465 -18.81 -12.73 1.57
N LEU A 466 -18.67 -11.61 0.83
CA LEU A 466 -19.54 -10.44 0.89
C LEU A 466 -20.73 -10.61 -0.07
N ARG A 467 -20.46 -11.08 -1.30
CA ARG A 467 -21.48 -11.22 -2.34
C ARG A 467 -22.53 -12.26 -1.99
N GLY A 468 -22.14 -13.46 -1.55
CA GLY A 468 -23.07 -14.50 -1.14
C GLY A 468 -23.84 -14.17 0.15
N ARG A 469 -23.48 -13.08 0.85
CA ARG A 469 -24.34 -12.43 1.87
C ARG A 469 -25.30 -11.43 1.25
N ALA A 470 -24.83 -10.56 0.35
CA ALA A 470 -25.67 -9.56 -0.34
C ALA A 470 -26.79 -10.20 -1.18
N GLU A 471 -26.52 -11.33 -1.83
CA GLU A 471 -27.51 -12.11 -2.61
C GLU A 471 -28.65 -12.68 -1.74
N ARG A 472 -28.51 -12.69 -0.40
CA ARG A 472 -29.59 -13.08 0.55
C ARG A 472 -30.59 -11.95 0.82
N GLY A 473 -30.44 -10.78 0.17
CA GLY A 473 -31.37 -9.67 0.27
C GLY A 473 -31.15 -8.77 1.50
N MET A 474 -29.90 -8.35 1.75
CA MET A 474 -29.59 -7.42 2.84
C MET A 474 -30.09 -6.00 2.57
N TYR A 475 -30.48 -5.30 3.63
CA TYR A 475 -30.97 -3.92 3.54
C TYR A 475 -29.88 -2.98 3.02
N GLY A 476 -30.14 -2.31 1.89
CA GLY A 476 -29.23 -1.31 1.31
C GLY A 476 -27.93 -1.86 0.73
N VAL A 477 -27.75 -3.19 0.66
CA VAL A 477 -26.56 -3.83 0.08
C VAL A 477 -26.97 -4.72 -1.08
N HIS A 478 -26.31 -4.57 -2.22
CA HIS A 478 -26.56 -5.37 -3.43
C HIS A 478 -25.29 -6.08 -3.89
N ALA A 479 -25.43 -7.24 -4.53
CA ALA A 479 -24.33 -7.91 -5.23
C ALA A 479 -23.92 -7.13 -6.49
N GLY A 480 -22.64 -7.23 -6.86
CA GLY A 480 -22.06 -6.46 -7.96
C GLY A 480 -21.61 -5.07 -7.54
N CYS A 481 -20.90 -4.37 -8.43
CA CYS A 481 -20.67 -2.93 -8.34
C CYS A 481 -21.51 -2.23 -9.40
N VAL A 482 -22.67 -1.70 -8.99
CA VAL A 482 -23.67 -1.14 -9.91
C VAL A 482 -23.96 0.30 -9.52
N GLY A 483 -23.70 1.23 -10.44
CA GLY A 483 -24.00 2.66 -10.25
C GLY A 483 -25.51 2.95 -10.24
N LYS A 484 -25.89 4.22 -10.10
CA LYS A 484 -27.19 4.74 -10.56
C LYS A 484 -27.09 5.22 -12.01
N CYS A 485 -25.97 5.82 -12.40
CA CYS A 485 -25.75 6.33 -13.75
C CYS A 485 -25.65 5.23 -14.81
N GLN A 486 -25.34 3.99 -14.41
CA GLN A 486 -25.30 2.82 -15.30
C GLN A 486 -26.62 2.55 -16.04
N SER A 487 -27.77 2.97 -15.50
CA SER A 487 -29.06 2.87 -16.19
C SER A 487 -29.34 4.02 -17.17
N ASN A 488 -28.37 4.90 -17.42
CA ASN A 488 -28.49 6.14 -18.21
C ASN A 488 -29.75 6.97 -17.87
N PRO A 489 -29.95 7.36 -16.59
CA PRO A 489 -31.20 8.00 -16.15
C PRO A 489 -31.37 9.46 -16.61
N CYS A 490 -30.33 10.07 -17.17
CA CYS A 490 -30.35 11.44 -17.69
C CYS A 490 -30.74 11.43 -19.16
N LEU A 491 -31.87 12.04 -19.49
CA LEU A 491 -32.38 12.12 -20.86
C LEU A 491 -31.69 13.21 -21.67
N ASN A 492 -31.95 13.22 -22.98
CA ASN A 492 -31.58 14.30 -23.90
C ASN A 492 -30.08 14.70 -23.85
N ASN A 493 -29.20 13.70 -23.69
CA ASN A 493 -27.75 13.85 -23.63
C ASN A 493 -27.23 14.66 -22.42
N GLY A 494 -27.98 14.68 -21.31
CA GLY A 494 -27.51 15.24 -20.03
C GLY A 494 -26.44 14.38 -19.37
N THR A 495 -25.44 14.99 -18.73
CA THR A 495 -24.34 14.27 -18.08
C THR A 495 -24.78 13.72 -16.73
N CYS A 496 -24.61 12.41 -16.48
CA CYS A 496 -24.93 11.80 -15.20
C CYS A 496 -23.73 11.83 -14.24
N HIS A 497 -23.95 12.32 -13.03
CA HIS A 497 -23.01 12.29 -11.92
C HIS A 497 -23.44 11.24 -10.89
N GLU A 498 -22.53 10.32 -10.57
CA GLU A 498 -22.79 9.14 -9.75
C GLU A 498 -22.78 9.46 -8.25
N GLY A 499 -23.74 8.88 -7.51
CA GLY A 499 -23.87 9.02 -6.06
C GLY A 499 -24.17 7.72 -5.32
N TYR A 500 -24.32 6.59 -6.04
CA TYR A 500 -24.72 5.23 -5.62
C TYR A 500 -26.07 5.13 -4.89
N SER A 501 -26.27 5.92 -3.85
CA SER A 501 -27.56 6.19 -3.21
C SER A 501 -28.47 7.02 -4.12
N SER A 502 -27.90 8.05 -4.78
CA SER A 502 -28.56 8.99 -5.69
C SER A 502 -27.77 9.17 -6.99
N TYR A 503 -28.27 10.02 -7.88
CA TYR A 503 -27.54 10.53 -9.05
C TYR A 503 -27.97 11.99 -9.30
N HIS A 504 -27.18 12.73 -10.06
CA HIS A 504 -27.53 14.08 -10.50
C HIS A 504 -27.31 14.23 -12.01
N CYS A 505 -28.27 14.83 -12.71
CA CYS A 505 -28.15 15.11 -14.14
C CYS A 505 -27.75 16.57 -14.38
N ASP A 506 -26.58 16.78 -14.98
CA ASP A 506 -26.17 18.10 -15.48
C ASP A 506 -26.75 18.33 -16.88
N CYS A 507 -27.81 19.14 -16.92
CA CYS A 507 -28.47 19.57 -18.16
C CYS A 507 -27.86 20.86 -18.75
N ARG A 508 -26.79 21.43 -18.19
CA ARG A 508 -26.26 22.76 -18.61
C ARG A 508 -25.84 22.82 -20.08
N TRP A 509 -25.58 21.68 -20.70
CA TRP A 509 -25.16 21.52 -22.11
C TRP A 509 -26.27 20.94 -23.00
N THR A 510 -27.52 20.91 -22.53
CA THR A 510 -28.70 20.48 -23.30
C THR A 510 -29.72 21.61 -23.41
N ALA A 511 -30.71 21.47 -24.28
CA ALA A 511 -31.84 22.39 -24.40
C ALA A 511 -32.94 22.15 -23.32
N PHE A 512 -32.66 21.30 -22.33
CA PHE A 512 -33.64 20.77 -21.40
C PHE A 512 -33.28 21.09 -19.95
N LYS A 513 -34.24 20.91 -19.05
CA LYS A 513 -34.14 21.15 -17.61
C LYS A 513 -34.88 20.06 -16.82
N GLY A 514 -35.01 20.26 -15.52
CA GLY A 514 -35.60 19.29 -14.60
C GLY A 514 -34.60 18.24 -14.13
N PRO A 515 -34.98 17.39 -13.16
CA PRO A 515 -34.05 16.50 -12.45
C PRO A 515 -33.40 15.42 -13.33
N ILE A 516 -33.99 15.12 -14.49
CA ILE A 516 -33.53 14.10 -15.44
C ILE A 516 -33.38 14.66 -16.88
N CYS A 517 -33.30 15.98 -17.03
CA CYS A 517 -33.23 16.68 -18.33
C CYS A 517 -34.39 16.36 -19.30
N ALA A 518 -35.60 16.14 -18.78
CA ALA A 518 -36.80 15.84 -19.58
C ALA A 518 -37.56 17.09 -20.05
N ASP A 519 -37.52 18.19 -19.28
CA ASP A 519 -38.40 19.34 -19.49
C ASP A 519 -37.80 20.30 -20.52
N VAL A 520 -38.59 20.75 -21.50
CA VAL A 520 -38.12 21.74 -22.49
C VAL A 520 -37.99 23.14 -21.88
N TYR A 521 -36.97 23.90 -22.28
CA TYR A 521 -36.93 25.35 -22.06
C TYR A 521 -37.95 26.08 -22.95
N VAL A 522 -39.14 26.36 -22.43
CA VAL A 522 -40.14 27.19 -23.13
C VAL A 522 -39.85 28.68 -22.89
N CYS A 523 -39.16 29.34 -23.82
CA CYS A 523 -39.01 30.80 -23.84
C CYS A 523 -40.18 31.43 -24.62
N SER A 524 -41.19 31.98 -23.96
CA SER A 524 -42.34 32.62 -24.63
C SER A 524 -42.02 34.06 -25.09
N LEU A 525 -41.60 34.22 -26.35
CA LEU A 525 -41.47 35.54 -26.97
C LEU A 525 -42.86 36.16 -27.25
N ARG A 526 -43.14 37.31 -26.61
CA ARG A 526 -44.25 38.21 -26.98
C ARG A 526 -43.71 39.42 -27.74
N LEU A 527 -43.77 39.36 -29.07
CA LEU A 527 -43.62 40.56 -29.90
C LEU A 527 -44.81 41.49 -29.64
N LYS A 528 -44.54 42.70 -29.14
CA LYS A 528 -45.57 43.76 -29.09
C LYS A 528 -45.76 44.32 -30.51
N PRO A 529 -46.99 44.56 -30.97
CA PRO A 529 -47.22 45.12 -32.30
C PRO A 529 -46.63 46.53 -32.41
N ALA A 530 -46.00 46.82 -33.54
CA ALA A 530 -45.51 48.16 -33.85
C ALA A 530 -46.69 49.16 -33.89
N ARG A 531 -46.55 50.29 -33.20
CA ARG A 531 -47.53 51.39 -33.30
C ARG A 531 -47.36 52.09 -34.64
N PRO A 532 -48.45 52.50 -35.32
CA PRO A 532 -48.35 53.24 -36.58
C PRO A 532 -47.74 54.63 -36.34
N LEU A 533 -46.88 55.05 -37.26
CA LEU A 533 -46.29 56.39 -37.27
C LEU A 533 -47.40 57.43 -37.46
N ARG A 534 -47.49 58.41 -36.55
CA ARG A 534 -48.17 59.68 -36.80
C ARG A 534 -47.14 60.76 -37.06
N GLN A 535 -47.22 61.32 -38.26
CA GLN A 535 -46.56 62.53 -38.73
C GLN A 535 -47.05 63.74 -37.91
N PHE A 536 -46.17 64.66 -37.51
CA PHE A 536 -46.33 66.12 -37.65
C PHE A 536 -45.04 66.88 -37.27
N SER A 537 -45.03 68.18 -37.55
CA SER A 537 -43.88 69.07 -37.72
C SER A 537 -43.39 69.78 -36.45
N LEU A 538 -42.27 70.51 -36.60
CA LEU A 538 -41.68 71.43 -35.62
C LEU A 538 -42.69 72.42 -35.02
N ASP A 539 -42.60 72.70 -33.71
CA ASP A 539 -42.16 73.99 -33.16
C ASP A 539 -42.14 74.02 -31.59
N GLU A 540 -41.40 74.98 -31.03
CA GLU A 540 -41.37 75.54 -29.64
C GLU A 540 -40.88 74.73 -28.39
N GLU A 541 -39.65 75.11 -27.96
CA GLU A 541 -39.19 75.62 -26.63
C GLU A 541 -39.27 74.88 -25.25
N LEU A 542 -38.34 75.30 -24.37
CA LEU A 542 -37.96 74.81 -23.02
C LEU A 542 -38.81 75.47 -21.89
N PRO A 543 -38.86 74.91 -20.65
CA PRO A 543 -37.93 75.39 -19.59
C PRO A 543 -37.62 74.44 -18.37
N GLY A 544 -36.36 74.46 -17.91
CA GLY A 544 -35.98 74.82 -16.50
C GLY A 544 -36.00 73.83 -15.29
N CYS A 545 -34.85 73.77 -14.59
CA CYS A 545 -34.62 73.47 -13.14
C CYS A 545 -34.72 72.02 -12.57
N PRO A 546 -34.06 71.68 -11.43
CA PRO A 546 -32.84 72.25 -10.79
C PRO A 546 -31.78 71.20 -10.28
N LEU A 547 -30.69 71.69 -9.67
CA LEU A 547 -29.51 70.95 -9.14
C LEU A 547 -29.56 70.63 -7.63
N ARG A 548 -28.77 69.63 -7.15
CA ARG A 548 -27.79 69.63 -6.00
C ARG A 548 -27.62 68.23 -5.30
N PRO A 549 -26.58 67.96 -4.48
CA PRO A 549 -25.20 67.68 -4.93
C PRO A 549 -24.52 66.47 -4.20
N GLY A 550 -23.25 66.17 -4.52
CA GLY A 550 -22.34 65.46 -3.59
C GLY A 550 -21.75 66.41 -2.51
N PRO A 551 -20.61 66.13 -1.83
CA PRO A 551 -19.58 65.09 -2.12
C PRO A 551 -18.98 64.39 -0.86
N GLN A 552 -17.98 63.49 -1.00
CA GLN A 552 -16.57 63.66 -0.51
C GLN A 552 -15.70 62.37 -0.44
N ASP A 553 -14.43 62.57 -0.80
CA ASP A 553 -13.15 61.91 -0.42
C ASP A 553 -12.91 60.40 -0.73
N LEU A 554 -12.01 59.98 -1.64
CA LEU A 554 -10.52 60.12 -1.79
C LEU A 554 -9.70 59.06 -0.99
N PRO A 555 -8.48 58.62 -1.40
CA PRO A 555 -7.80 58.72 -2.72
C PRO A 555 -6.92 57.50 -3.16
N ARG A 556 -6.51 57.51 -4.45
CA ARG A 556 -5.23 56.99 -5.05
C ARG A 556 -4.87 55.48 -4.98
N ALA A 557 -3.95 54.95 -5.82
CA ALA A 557 -3.57 55.19 -7.23
C ALA A 557 -2.36 54.31 -7.59
N THR A 558 -2.37 53.64 -8.75
CA THR A 558 -1.18 53.36 -9.58
C THR A 558 -1.61 53.05 -11.02
N SER A 559 -0.76 53.37 -11.98
CA SER A 559 -1.02 53.27 -13.43
C SER A 559 0.22 52.69 -14.16
N PRO A 560 0.27 52.67 -15.51
CA PRO A 560 0.10 51.48 -16.36
C PRO A 560 1.49 51.00 -16.92
N PRO A 561 1.64 50.17 -17.99
CA PRO A 561 1.28 50.56 -19.38
C PRO A 561 0.85 49.43 -20.36
N VAL A 562 0.17 49.82 -21.47
CA VAL A 562 0.41 49.41 -22.90
C VAL A 562 0.43 47.89 -23.23
N ARG A 563 -0.36 47.34 -24.18
CA ARG A 563 -0.30 47.61 -25.65
C ARG A 563 -1.43 46.91 -26.47
N GLU A 564 -1.75 47.46 -27.67
CA GLU A 564 -2.22 46.89 -28.98
C GLU A 564 -2.86 45.45 -29.04
N ASP A 565 -3.74 45.00 -29.96
CA ASP A 565 -4.63 45.54 -31.04
C ASP A 565 -5.37 44.33 -31.67
N SER A 566 -6.38 44.39 -32.57
CA SER A 566 -7.38 45.40 -33.00
C SER A 566 -8.48 44.72 -33.87
N SER A 567 -9.64 45.37 -34.09
CA SER A 567 -10.73 45.02 -35.05
C SER A 567 -11.53 43.70 -34.75
N SER A 568 -12.83 43.56 -35.08
CA SER A 568 -13.54 43.93 -36.31
C SER A 568 -15.05 44.25 -36.10
N ALA A 569 -15.77 44.65 -37.15
CA ALA A 569 -17.01 45.41 -37.09
C ALA A 569 -18.30 44.64 -37.50
N SER A 570 -19.48 45.25 -37.24
CA SER A 570 -20.74 45.33 -38.04
C SER A 570 -22.00 45.39 -37.13
N PRO A 571 -23.26 45.46 -37.64
CA PRO A 571 -24.05 46.69 -37.65
C PRO A 571 -25.24 46.70 -36.68
N SER A 572 -25.85 47.89 -36.50
CA SER A 572 -26.98 48.14 -35.59
C SER A 572 -28.34 47.66 -36.13
N LEU A 573 -29.09 46.92 -35.30
CA LEU A 573 -30.52 46.60 -35.44
C LEU A 573 -31.20 46.69 -34.04
N PRO A 574 -32.55 46.75 -33.93
CA PRO A 574 -33.21 47.49 -32.84
C PRO A 574 -33.19 46.81 -31.46
N SER A 575 -33.25 47.65 -30.43
CA SER A 575 -33.25 47.26 -29.02
C SER A 575 -34.46 46.40 -28.62
N LEU A 576 -34.20 45.15 -28.21
CA LEU A 576 -35.18 44.28 -27.54
C LEU A 576 -34.99 44.35 -26.03
N GLU A 577 -35.94 44.97 -25.31
CA GLU A 577 -35.97 44.89 -23.84
C GLU A 577 -36.62 43.59 -23.36
N PHE A 578 -35.87 42.85 -22.54
CA PHE A 578 -36.35 41.64 -21.85
C PHE A 578 -36.98 42.01 -20.51
N SER A 579 -38.00 41.27 -20.08
CA SER A 579 -38.56 41.39 -18.74
C SER A 579 -37.52 41.10 -17.65
N SER A 580 -37.61 41.83 -16.54
CA SER A 580 -36.62 41.93 -15.47
C SER A 580 -36.59 40.70 -14.55
N GLY A 581 -36.09 39.56 -15.04
CA GLY A 581 -36.00 38.33 -14.23
C GLY A 581 -35.03 37.23 -14.69
N LEU A 582 -34.23 37.43 -15.76
CA LEU A 582 -33.30 36.42 -16.29
C LEU A 582 -31.85 36.90 -16.25
N ASN A 583 -30.94 36.02 -15.84
CA ASN A 583 -29.49 36.23 -15.86
C ASN A 583 -29.03 36.43 -17.33
N PRO A 584 -28.05 37.31 -17.62
CA PRO A 584 -27.51 37.48 -18.97
C PRO A 584 -27.16 36.17 -19.71
N ARG A 585 -26.66 35.13 -19.02
CA ARG A 585 -26.34 33.82 -19.65
C ARG A 585 -27.57 33.03 -20.12
N ASP A 586 -28.75 33.27 -19.54
CA ASP A 586 -29.99 32.60 -19.96
C ASP A 586 -30.60 33.29 -21.19
N LYS A 587 -30.31 34.57 -21.41
CA LYS A 587 -30.78 35.35 -22.57
C LYS A 587 -30.12 34.89 -23.88
N GLU A 588 -28.82 34.60 -23.86
CA GLU A 588 -28.11 34.02 -25.02
C GLU A 588 -28.67 32.63 -25.39
N ARG A 589 -29.10 31.84 -24.40
CA ARG A 589 -29.63 30.48 -24.59
C ARG A 589 -31.00 30.45 -25.29
N CYS A 590 -31.93 31.35 -24.94
CA CYS A 590 -33.18 31.49 -25.71
C CYS A 590 -32.92 31.88 -27.17
N HIS A 591 -31.85 32.65 -27.45
CA HIS A 591 -31.47 33.07 -28.80
C HIS A 591 -31.02 31.89 -29.68
N ALA A 592 -30.30 30.92 -29.10
CA ALA A 592 -29.89 29.70 -29.80
C ALA A 592 -31.06 28.72 -30.07
N ALA A 593 -32.01 28.61 -29.14
CA ALA A 593 -33.19 27.76 -29.31
C ALA A 593 -34.12 28.25 -30.44
N GLY A 594 -34.36 29.56 -30.54
CA GLY A 594 -35.20 30.15 -31.59
C GLY A 594 -34.66 29.99 -33.01
N LEU A 595 -33.34 29.80 -33.17
CA LEU A 595 -32.73 29.52 -34.48
C LEU A 595 -32.98 28.07 -34.95
N TYR A 596 -33.27 27.14 -34.04
CA TYR A 596 -33.59 25.74 -34.39
C TYR A 596 -35.05 25.53 -34.82
N GLU A 597 -36.00 26.32 -34.28
CA GLU A 597 -37.41 26.26 -34.71
C GLU A 597 -37.66 26.98 -36.05
N ALA A 598 -36.81 27.93 -36.45
CA ALA A 598 -36.91 28.63 -37.74
C ALA A 598 -36.36 27.82 -38.94
N GLY A 599 -35.94 26.57 -38.72
CA GLY A 599 -35.23 25.72 -39.69
C GLY A 599 -35.92 24.39 -40.03
N ARG A 600 -37.26 24.37 -40.07
CA ARG A 600 -38.07 23.24 -40.56
C ARG A 600 -39.24 23.71 -41.43
#